data_AF-A0A392N0M6-F1
#
_entry.id   AF-A0A392N0M6-F1
#
_cell.length_a   1.000
_cell.length_b   1.000
_cell.length_c   1.000
_cell.angle_alpha   90.00
_cell.angle_beta   90.00
_cell.angle_gamma   90.00
#
_symmetry.space_group_name_H-M   'P 1'
#
loop_
_entity.id
_entity.type
_entity.pdbx_description
1 polymer ?
#
loop_
_entity_poly.entity_id
_entity_poly.type
_entity_poly.pdbx_seq_one_letter_code
_entity_poly.pdbx_strand_id
1 'polypeptide(L)'
;MWASTKNDSLKGKMTALVAGLSACQEKIGTGYLSAFPPELFDRFEDVKPVWAPYYTIHKILAGLLDQYTIGGNPQALKMVTSMVDYFYKRVMNVISQYTITRHYQSLNEETGGMNDVLYRLYILT
;
A
#
# COMPACT_ATOMS: atom_id res chain seq x y z
N MET A 1 17.03 2.36 10.75
CA MET A 1 17.44 1.63 11.97
C MET A 1 18.29 0.40 11.67
N TRP A 2 17.81 -0.63 10.95
CA TRP A 2 18.68 -1.78 10.59
C TRP A 2 19.84 -1.35 9.67
N ALA A 3 19.58 -0.62 8.58
CA ALA A 3 20.62 -0.28 7.62
C ALA A 3 21.81 0.50 8.21
N SER A 4 21.56 1.30 9.27
CA SER A 4 22.57 2.10 9.97
C SER A 4 23.29 1.35 11.09
N THR A 5 22.71 0.29 11.64
CA THR A 5 23.26 -0.44 12.81
C THR A 5 23.70 -1.86 12.49
N LYS A 6 23.23 -2.42 11.38
CA LYS A 6 23.37 -3.82 10.99
C LYS A 6 22.95 -4.82 12.09
N ASN A 7 22.02 -4.43 12.96
CA ASN A 7 21.57 -5.27 14.07
C ASN A 7 20.76 -6.48 13.56
N ASP A 8 21.27 -7.69 13.78
CA ASP A 8 20.65 -8.93 13.29
C ASP A 8 19.29 -9.24 13.94
N SER A 9 19.07 -8.84 15.20
CA SER A 9 17.75 -8.98 15.83
C SER A 9 16.69 -8.15 15.10
N LEU A 10 17.04 -6.93 14.67
CA LEU A 10 16.16 -6.10 13.86
C LEU A 10 15.92 -6.72 12.48
N LYS A 11 16.96 -7.29 11.86
CA LYS A 11 16.83 -8.01 10.58
C LYS A 11 15.85 -9.17 10.68
N GLY A 12 15.97 -9.99 11.72
CA GLY A 12 15.05 -11.11 11.98
C GLY A 12 13.61 -10.64 12.14
N LYS A 13 13.38 -9.60 12.96
CA LYS A 13 12.04 -9.03 13.20
C LYS A 13 11.39 -8.46 11.94
N MET A 14 12.11 -7.65 11.16
CA MET A 14 11.56 -7.05 9.94
C MET A 14 11.28 -8.11 8.86
N THR A 15 12.14 -9.13 8.72
CA THR A 15 11.90 -10.25 7.81
C THR A 15 10.67 -11.06 8.23
N ALA A 16 10.54 -11.40 9.52
CA ALA A 16 9.38 -12.12 10.03
C ALA A 16 8.07 -11.35 9.86
N LEU A 17 8.10 -10.01 10.06
CA LEU A 17 6.94 -9.16 9.84
C LEU A 17 6.46 -9.19 8.37
N VAL A 18 7.39 -9.02 7.42
CA VAL A 18 7.04 -9.08 5.97
C VAL A 18 6.49 -10.46 5.61
N ALA A 19 7.09 -11.54 6.12
CA ALA A 19 6.60 -12.89 5.87
C ALA A 19 5.16 -13.09 6.38
N GLY A 20 4.85 -12.61 7.58
CA GLY A 20 3.49 -12.67 8.14
C GLY A 20 2.48 -11.86 7.33
N LEU A 21 2.85 -10.66 6.89
CA LEU A 21 2.00 -9.83 6.03
C LEU A 21 1.79 -10.49 4.65
N SER A 22 2.83 -11.11 4.07
CA SER A 22 2.72 -11.85 2.80
C SER A 22 1.73 -13.00 2.91
N ALA A 23 1.80 -13.78 3.99
CA ALA A 23 0.87 -14.88 4.21
C ALA A 23 -0.59 -14.41 4.27
N CYS A 24 -0.85 -13.24 4.88
CA CYS A 24 -2.17 -12.63 4.87
C CYS A 24 -2.59 -12.18 3.45
N GLN A 25 -1.73 -11.45 2.74
CA GLN A 25 -2.02 -10.96 1.38
C GLN A 25 -2.28 -12.12 0.40
N GLU A 26 -1.48 -13.19 0.49
CA GLU A 26 -1.62 -14.41 -0.30
C GLU A 26 -2.93 -15.14 0.02
N LYS A 27 -3.29 -15.22 1.31
CA LYS A 27 -4.55 -15.85 1.73
C LYS A 27 -5.77 -15.08 1.22
N ILE A 28 -5.70 -13.76 1.17
CA ILE A 28 -6.74 -12.90 0.59
C ILE A 28 -6.78 -13.08 -0.95
N GLY A 29 -5.62 -13.25 -1.59
CA GLY A 29 -5.50 -13.66 -2.99
C GLY A 29 -5.83 -12.59 -4.03
N THR A 30 -6.07 -11.35 -3.61
CA THR A 30 -6.44 -10.23 -4.51
C THR A 30 -5.34 -9.17 -4.66
N GLY A 31 -4.25 -9.28 -3.90
CA GLY A 31 -3.24 -8.22 -3.73
C GLY A 31 -3.59 -7.21 -2.62
N TYR A 32 -4.81 -7.26 -2.09
CA TYR A 32 -5.22 -6.41 -0.96
C TYR A 32 -4.49 -6.78 0.34
N LEU A 33 -4.08 -5.76 1.10
CA LEU A 33 -3.51 -5.92 2.43
C LEU A 33 -3.87 -4.73 3.32
N SER A 34 -4.69 -4.95 4.33
CA SER A 34 -4.95 -3.97 5.38
C SER A 34 -5.52 -4.66 6.62
N ALA A 35 -5.60 -3.94 7.74
CA ALA A 35 -6.21 -4.43 8.98
C ALA A 35 -7.73 -4.17 9.07
N PHE A 36 -8.33 -3.63 8.01
CA PHE A 36 -9.76 -3.33 7.90
C PHE A 36 -10.29 -3.87 6.57
N PRO A 37 -11.62 -3.95 6.37
CA PRO A 37 -12.16 -4.56 5.17
C PRO A 37 -12.31 -3.49 4.04
N PRO A 38 -12.43 -3.91 2.77
CA PRO A 38 -12.33 -3.00 1.62
C PRO A 38 -13.46 -1.97 1.53
N GLU A 39 -14.56 -2.14 2.26
CA GLU A 39 -15.73 -1.23 2.27
C GLU A 39 -15.38 0.18 2.79
N LEU A 40 -14.27 0.34 3.52
CA LEU A 40 -13.79 1.67 3.88
C LEU A 40 -13.32 2.46 2.66
N PHE A 41 -12.78 1.79 1.63
CA PHE A 41 -12.46 2.43 0.35
C PHE A 41 -13.72 2.75 -0.44
N ASP A 42 -14.75 1.91 -0.38
CA ASP A 42 -16.04 2.21 -1.03
C ASP A 42 -16.63 3.51 -0.48
N ARG A 43 -16.56 3.72 0.85
CA ARG A 43 -16.99 4.98 1.48
C ARG A 43 -16.14 6.16 1.03
N PHE A 44 -14.81 6.01 1.01
CA PHE A 44 -13.90 7.06 0.56
C PHE A 44 -14.18 7.48 -0.89
N GLU A 45 -14.32 6.50 -1.77
CA GLU A 45 -14.50 6.68 -3.22
C GLU A 45 -15.89 7.25 -3.55
N ASP A 46 -16.89 6.98 -2.70
CA ASP A 46 -18.24 7.58 -2.75
C ASP A 46 -18.34 8.90 -1.96
N VAL A 47 -17.21 9.47 -1.50
CA VAL A 47 -17.14 10.75 -0.78
C VAL A 47 -18.03 10.77 0.48
N LYS A 48 -18.06 9.65 1.19
CA LYS A 48 -18.73 9.51 2.49
C LYS A 48 -17.70 9.62 3.62
N PRO A 49 -18.09 10.11 4.81
CA PRO A 49 -17.18 10.19 5.95
C PRO A 49 -16.53 8.83 6.22
N VAL A 50 -15.21 8.79 6.33
CA VAL A 50 -14.43 7.60 6.70
C VAL A 50 -13.05 8.07 7.14
N TRP A 51 -12.40 7.36 8.06
CA TRP A 51 -11.12 7.81 8.57
C TRP A 51 -9.94 7.30 7.72
N ALA A 52 -9.49 8.14 6.79
CA ALA A 52 -8.18 8.08 6.11
C ALA A 52 -7.70 6.68 5.64
N PRO A 53 -8.51 5.88 4.93
CA PRO A 53 -8.11 4.51 4.54
C PRO A 53 -6.92 4.51 3.57
N TYR A 54 -6.85 5.45 2.61
CA TYR A 54 -5.72 5.56 1.68
C TYR A 54 -4.41 6.01 2.36
N TYR A 55 -4.47 6.78 3.45
CA TYR A 55 -3.30 7.07 4.28
C TYR A 55 -2.68 5.80 4.86
N THR A 56 -3.50 4.89 5.40
CA THR A 56 -3.01 3.61 5.95
C THR A 56 -2.31 2.80 4.86
N ILE A 57 -2.89 2.74 3.67
CA ILE A 57 -2.30 2.05 2.51
C ILE A 57 -0.95 2.67 2.13
N HIS A 58 -0.85 3.99 2.09
CA HIS A 58 0.43 4.65 1.87
C HIS A 58 1.51 4.19 2.87
N LYS A 59 1.19 4.01 4.16
CA LYS A 59 2.19 3.54 5.14
C LYS A 59 2.65 2.11 4.87
N ILE A 60 1.73 1.24 4.48
CA ILE A 60 2.04 -0.15 4.12
C ILE A 60 2.92 -0.18 2.86
N LEU A 61 2.53 0.54 1.81
CA LEU A 61 3.30 0.62 0.57
C LEU A 61 4.70 1.18 0.80
N ALA A 62 4.83 2.29 1.52
CA ALA A 62 6.12 2.90 1.83
C ALA A 62 7.01 1.95 2.65
N GLY A 63 6.42 1.29 3.66
CA GLY A 63 7.13 0.30 4.46
C GLY A 63 7.62 -0.89 3.64
N LEU A 64 6.79 -1.46 2.77
CA LEU A 64 7.18 -2.56 1.88
C LEU A 64 8.28 -2.12 0.90
N LEU A 65 8.16 -0.92 0.33
CA LEU A 65 9.18 -0.39 -0.57
C LEU A 65 10.53 -0.19 0.13
N ASP A 66 10.51 0.28 1.38
CA ASP A 66 11.72 0.41 2.21
C ASP A 66 12.29 -0.97 2.58
N GLN A 67 11.45 -1.98 2.82
CA GLN A 67 11.92 -3.36 3.04
C GLN A 67 12.66 -3.90 1.83
N TYR A 68 12.27 -3.53 0.62
CA TYR A 68 13.00 -3.89 -0.60
C TYR A 68 14.29 -3.05 -0.76
N THR A 69 14.15 -1.72 -0.83
CA THR A 69 15.24 -0.81 -1.19
C THR A 69 16.31 -0.65 -0.12
N ILE A 70 15.90 -0.58 1.15
CA ILE A 70 16.79 -0.41 2.30
C ILE A 70 17.06 -1.77 2.94
N GLY A 71 16.02 -2.59 3.08
CA GLY A 71 16.09 -3.88 3.77
C GLY A 71 16.59 -5.05 2.91
N GLY A 72 16.65 -4.92 1.59
CA GLY A 72 17.06 -6.00 0.69
C GLY A 72 16.12 -7.22 0.71
N ASN A 73 14.84 -7.06 1.06
CA ASN A 73 13.87 -8.15 1.07
C ASN A 73 13.11 -8.21 -0.27
N PRO A 74 13.41 -9.19 -1.15
CA PRO A 74 12.78 -9.27 -2.48
C PRO A 74 11.28 -9.64 -2.44
N GLN A 75 10.80 -10.26 -1.36
CA GLN A 75 9.37 -10.57 -1.20
C GLN A 75 8.56 -9.27 -1.12
N ALA A 76 9.10 -8.24 -0.47
CA ALA A 76 8.40 -6.98 -0.28
C ALA A 76 8.11 -6.25 -1.60
N LEU A 77 8.98 -6.38 -2.61
CA LEU A 77 8.72 -5.80 -3.94
C LEU A 77 7.50 -6.47 -4.60
N LYS A 78 7.41 -7.80 -4.53
CA LYS A 78 6.24 -8.53 -5.08
C LYS A 78 4.95 -8.08 -4.39
N MET A 79 4.99 -7.95 -3.06
CA MET A 79 3.84 -7.54 -2.27
C MET A 79 3.38 -6.11 -2.62
N VAL A 80 4.31 -5.14 -2.68
CA VAL A 80 3.97 -3.74 -3.00
C VAL A 80 3.44 -3.60 -4.42
N THR A 81 4.02 -4.29 -5.41
CA THR A 81 3.52 -4.29 -6.79
C THR A 81 2.11 -4.87 -6.88
N SER A 82 1.84 -6.01 -6.24
CA SER A 82 0.51 -6.62 -6.22
C SER A 82 -0.52 -5.72 -5.53
N MET A 83 -0.11 -5.02 -4.48
CA MET A 83 -0.97 -4.09 -3.75
C MET A 83 -1.28 -2.85 -4.58
N VAL A 84 -0.29 -2.28 -5.28
CA VAL A 84 -0.49 -1.16 -6.20
C VAL A 84 -1.40 -1.56 -7.36
N ASP A 85 -1.26 -2.76 -7.93
CA ASP A 85 -2.17 -3.25 -8.98
C ASP A 85 -3.62 -3.33 -8.48
N TYR A 86 -3.85 -3.79 -7.24
CA TYR A 86 -5.19 -3.79 -6.63
C TYR A 86 -5.78 -2.37 -6.56
N PHE A 87 -5.04 -1.39 -6.02
CA PHE A 87 -5.54 -0.02 -5.88
C PHE A 87 -5.62 0.74 -7.21
N TYR A 88 -4.74 0.44 -8.16
CA TYR A 88 -4.84 0.95 -9.53
C TYR A 88 -6.18 0.57 -10.16
N LYS A 89 -6.57 -0.71 -10.07
CA LYS A 89 -7.87 -1.19 -10.55
C LYS A 89 -9.04 -0.49 -9.89
N ARG A 90 -8.97 -0.22 -8.57
CA ARG A 90 -10.01 0.55 -7.87
C ARG A 90 -10.13 1.96 -8.40
N VAL A 91 -9.02 2.70 -8.53
CA VAL A 91 -9.02 4.07 -9.07
C VAL A 91 -9.57 4.09 -10.49
N MET A 92 -9.14 3.16 -11.35
CA MET A 92 -9.65 3.03 -12.72
C MET A 92 -11.16 2.75 -12.74
N ASN A 93 -11.65 1.91 -11.82
CA ASN A 93 -13.08 1.64 -11.69
C ASN A 93 -13.86 2.88 -11.26
N VAL A 94 -13.38 3.66 -10.29
CA VAL A 94 -14.01 4.94 -9.88
C VAL A 94 -14.09 5.92 -11.05
N ILE A 95 -13.00 6.06 -11.81
CA ILE A 95 -12.95 6.95 -12.97
C ILE A 95 -13.94 6.49 -14.05
N SER A 96 -14.02 5.18 -14.29
CA SER A 96 -14.91 4.60 -15.29
C SER A 96 -16.39 4.67 -14.90
N GLN A 97 -16.71 4.46 -13.62
CA GLN A 97 -18.10 4.45 -13.13
C GLN A 97 -18.63 5.87 -12.87
N TYR A 98 -17.76 6.78 -12.47
CA TYR A 98 -18.11 8.16 -12.15
C TYR A 98 -17.42 9.12 -13.12
N THR A 99 -16.28 9.69 -12.72
CA THR A 99 -15.45 10.60 -13.52
C THR A 99 -14.06 10.74 -12.90
N ILE A 100 -13.11 11.29 -13.65
CA ILE A 100 -11.83 11.73 -13.07
C ILE A 100 -12.02 12.82 -12.00
N THR A 101 -13.01 13.71 -12.17
CA THR A 101 -13.35 14.72 -11.16
C THR A 101 -13.83 14.08 -9.86
N ARG A 102 -14.62 12.99 -9.92
CA ARG A 102 -15.00 12.22 -8.73
C ARG A 102 -13.79 11.68 -7.99
N HIS A 103 -12.82 11.11 -8.71
CA HIS A 103 -11.57 10.66 -8.10
C HIS A 103 -10.88 11.79 -7.35
N TYR A 104 -10.66 12.95 -7.99
CA TYR A 104 -10.04 14.09 -7.31
C TYR A 104 -10.84 14.63 -6.12
N GLN A 105 -12.17 14.59 -6.17
CA GLN A 105 -13.01 14.94 -5.02
C GLN A 105 -12.77 14.04 -3.80
N SER A 106 -12.60 12.73 -4.03
CA SER A 106 -12.31 11.79 -2.93
C SER A 106 -10.97 12.08 -2.25
N LEU A 107 -9.99 12.66 -2.97
CA LEU A 107 -8.68 13.02 -2.42
C LEU A 107 -8.69 14.24 -1.48
N ASN A 108 -9.85 14.85 -1.22
CA ASN A 108 -9.99 15.82 -0.13
C ASN A 108 -9.90 15.16 1.26
N GLU A 109 -10.06 13.84 1.33
CA GLU A 109 -9.70 13.05 2.50
C GLU A 109 -8.21 12.71 2.53
N GLU A 110 -7.66 12.42 3.71
CA GLU A 110 -6.22 12.19 3.86
C GLU A 110 -5.74 10.92 3.13
N THR A 111 -4.85 11.10 2.15
CA THR A 111 -4.26 10.03 1.32
C THR A 111 -2.77 9.81 1.61
N GLY A 112 -2.19 10.64 2.46
CA GLY A 112 -0.76 10.64 2.74
C GLY A 112 0.10 10.97 1.51
N GLY A 113 1.24 10.31 1.38
CA GLY A 113 2.23 10.53 0.33
C GLY A 113 2.11 9.50 -0.80
N MET A 114 0.90 9.17 -1.24
CA MET A 114 0.69 8.12 -2.25
C MET A 114 1.47 8.40 -3.54
N ASN A 115 1.52 9.66 -3.98
CA ASN A 115 2.27 10.04 -5.17
C ASN A 115 3.78 9.74 -5.03
N ASP A 116 4.38 10.06 -3.87
CA ASP A 116 5.80 9.79 -3.62
C ASP A 116 6.13 8.31 -3.72
N VAL A 117 5.37 7.46 -3.03
CA VAL A 117 5.63 6.01 -3.05
C VAL A 117 5.41 5.40 -4.43
N LEU A 118 4.43 5.88 -5.20
CA LEU A 118 4.19 5.40 -6.57
C LEU A 118 5.30 5.82 -7.53
N TYR A 119 5.82 7.06 -7.44
CA TYR A 119 6.97 7.47 -8.25
C TYR A 119 8.23 6.69 -7.91
N ARG A 120 8.47 6.44 -6.61
CA ARG A 120 9.60 5.61 -6.18
C ARG A 120 9.48 4.17 -6.67
N LEU A 121 8.27 3.60 -6.67
CA LEU A 121 8.04 2.27 -7.23
C LEU A 121 8.29 2.24 -8.75
N TYR A 122 7.80 3.23 -9.49
CA TYR A 122 8.02 3.35 -10.94
C TYR A 122 9.49 3.38 -11.35
N ILE A 123 10.38 3.96 -10.53
CA ILE A 123 11.83 3.94 -10.79
C ILE A 123 12.41 2.51 -10.72
N LEU A 124 11.76 1.61 -9.99
CA LEU A 124 12.25 0.25 -9.71
C LEU A 124 11.62 -0.83 -10.60
N THR A 125 10.55 -0.51 -11.34
CA THR A 125 9.73 -1.46 -12.12
C THR A 125 9.42 -0.93 -13.51
#